data_AF-A0A9D1SXF0-F1
#
_entry.id   AF-A0A9D1SXF0-F1
#
_cell.length_a   1.000
_cell.length_b   1.000
_cell.length_c   1.000
_cell.angle_alpha   90.00
_cell.angle_beta   90.00
_cell.angle_gamma   90.00
#
_symmetry.space_group_name_H-M   'P 1'
#
loop_
_entity.id
_entity.type
_entity.pdbx_description
1 polymer ?
#
loop_
_entity_poly.entity_id
_entity_poly.type
_entity_poly.pdbx_seq_one_letter_code
_entity_poly.pdbx_strand_id
1 'polypeptide(L)'
;MMIFKIRKNLFALPEDYVVKTSIGEPLCKIAKIRQGYYIYNKVGAQIAQVVFSKHGAKLSVASSRPAFPGAINLVCYGKNRFEFEPYKLEKDDQQYVDQLKGKNTPAYSIWGDTVAYNFDIYYGKDIAANIVPCLDDPDRYQIRMHDQGNLLVVLMILLATEYFNAK
;
A
#
# COMPACT_ATOMS: atom_id res chain seq x y z
N MET A 1 -2.07 -3.36 19.55
CA MET A 1 -3.27 -3.20 18.70
C MET A 1 -3.49 -1.73 18.35
N MET A 2 -3.63 -1.41 17.06
CA MET A 2 -3.88 -0.06 16.54
C MET A 2 -5.30 0.03 15.97
N ILE A 3 -6.04 1.09 16.30
CA ILE A 3 -7.39 1.33 15.78
C ILE A 3 -7.43 2.67 15.04
N PHE A 4 -7.95 2.66 13.83
CA PHE A 4 -8.16 3.85 13.01
C PHE A 4 -9.43 3.70 12.16
N LYS A 5 -9.97 4.83 11.70
CA LYS A 5 -11.13 4.85 10.79
C LYS A 5 -10.68 5.39 9.43
N ILE A 6 -11.26 4.85 8.35
CA ILE A 6 -11.07 5.35 6.99
C ILE A 6 -12.44 5.66 6.38
N ARG A 7 -12.49 6.73 5.58
CA ARG A 7 -13.69 7.12 4.83
C ARG A 7 -13.91 6.16 3.67
N LYS A 8 -15.16 5.73 3.47
CA LYS A 8 -15.58 4.96 2.31
C LYS A 8 -15.42 5.80 1.03
N ASN A 9 -15.20 5.13 -0.10
CA ASN A 9 -15.08 5.75 -1.41
C ASN A 9 -13.94 6.78 -1.49
N LEU A 10 -12.77 6.46 -0.94
CA LEU A 10 -11.58 7.33 -1.01
C LEU A 10 -11.27 7.82 -2.43
N PHE A 11 -11.55 7.00 -3.45
CA PHE A 11 -11.32 7.37 -4.84
C PHE A 11 -12.23 8.52 -5.33
N ALA A 12 -13.39 8.72 -4.71
CA ALA A 12 -14.31 9.80 -5.05
C ALA A 12 -13.92 11.15 -4.40
N LEU A 13 -12.96 11.15 -3.46
CA LEU A 13 -12.58 12.38 -2.77
C LEU A 13 -11.78 13.32 -3.69
N PRO A 14 -12.08 14.63 -3.64
CA PRO A 14 -11.33 15.64 -4.39
C PRO A 14 -10.00 16.00 -3.71
N GLU A 15 -9.87 15.73 -2.42
CA GLU A 15 -8.74 16.11 -1.57
C GLU A 15 -8.01 14.89 -1.02
N ASP A 16 -6.77 15.11 -0.61
CA ASP A 16 -5.98 14.10 0.07
C ASP A 16 -6.60 13.73 1.43
N TYR A 17 -6.54 12.45 1.78
CA TYR A 17 -7.12 11.95 3.01
C TYR A 17 -6.07 11.73 4.10
N VAL A 18 -6.30 12.24 5.31
CA VAL A 18 -5.43 11.99 6.46
C VAL A 18 -6.01 10.84 7.29
N VAL A 19 -5.28 9.73 7.36
CA VAL A 19 -5.61 8.61 8.24
C VAL A 19 -5.19 8.97 9.65
N LYS A 20 -6.13 8.91 10.59
CA LYS A 20 -5.89 9.22 12.00
C LYS A 20 -6.23 8.02 12.88
N THR A 21 -5.49 7.86 13.98
CA THR A 21 -5.85 6.93 15.05
C THR A 21 -7.19 7.32 15.68
N SER A 22 -7.76 6.43 16.49
CA SER A 22 -8.97 6.71 17.28
C SER A 22 -8.82 7.90 18.25
N ILE A 23 -7.59 8.24 18.66
CA ILE A 23 -7.29 9.40 19.51
C ILE A 23 -6.96 10.68 18.71
N GLY A 24 -7.08 10.63 17.38
CA GLY A 24 -6.89 11.79 16.50
C GLY A 24 -5.47 12.05 16.01
N GLU A 25 -4.50 11.19 16.36
CA GLU A 25 -3.11 11.32 15.90
C GLU A 25 -2.99 10.94 14.41
N PRO A 26 -2.33 11.76 13.56
CA PRO A 26 -2.09 11.40 12.16
C PRO A 26 -1.12 10.20 12.02
N LEU A 27 -1.57 9.15 11.35
CA LEU A 27 -0.74 7.98 10.98
C LEU A 27 -0.03 8.23 9.66
N CYS A 28 -0.80 8.56 8.63
CA CYS A 28 -0.31 8.82 7.28
C CYS A 28 -1.31 9.71 6.52
N LYS A 29 -0.85 10.23 5.38
CA LYS A 29 -1.68 10.95 4.42
C LYS A 29 -1.71 10.17 3.11
N ILE A 30 -2.88 10.02 2.53
CA ILE A 30 -3.16 9.29 1.28
C ILE A 30 -3.54 10.33 0.23
N ALA A 31 -2.70 10.50 -0.79
CA ALA A 31 -2.98 11.40 -1.91
C ALA A 31 -3.39 10.61 -3.15
N LYS A 32 -4.42 11.07 -3.85
CA LYS A 32 -4.95 10.40 -5.03
C LYS A 32 -4.05 10.66 -6.25
N ILE A 33 -3.81 9.62 -7.04
CA ILE A 33 -3.25 9.71 -8.38
C ILE A 33 -4.17 9.01 -9.40
N ARG A 34 -3.94 9.23 -10.70
CA ARG A 34 -4.81 8.76 -11.78
C ARG A 34 -5.21 7.27 -11.69
N GLN A 35 -4.30 6.42 -11.21
CA GLN A 35 -4.52 4.98 -11.11
C GLN A 35 -4.06 4.42 -9.75
N GLY A 36 -4.24 5.18 -8.67
CA GLY A 36 -3.73 4.73 -7.37
C GLY A 36 -3.63 5.81 -6.32
N TYR A 37 -2.70 5.61 -5.39
CA TYR A 37 -2.44 6.51 -4.28
C TYR A 37 -0.95 6.64 -3.97
N TYR A 38 -0.53 7.84 -3.56
CA TYR A 38 0.69 8.04 -2.79
C TYR A 38 0.38 8.02 -1.30
N ILE A 39 1.27 7.42 -0.51
CA ILE A 39 1.17 7.37 0.94
C ILE A 39 2.35 8.15 1.52
N TYR A 40 2.05 9.14 2.35
CA TYR A 40 3.01 9.99 3.04
C TYR A 40 2.96 9.74 4.54
N ASN A 41 4.11 9.81 5.21
CA ASN A 41 4.15 9.77 6.67
C ASN A 41 3.74 11.12 7.29
N LYS A 42 3.73 11.19 8.63
CA LYS A 42 3.37 12.40 9.39
C LYS A 42 4.25 13.62 9.13
N VAL A 43 5.46 13.45 8.59
CA VAL A 43 6.37 14.58 8.25
C VAL A 43 6.25 14.99 6.78
N GLY A 44 5.34 14.38 6.02
CA GLY A 44 5.12 14.71 4.60
C GLY A 44 6.06 14.00 3.63
N ALA A 45 6.88 13.06 4.08
CA ALA A 45 7.72 12.25 3.19
C ALA A 45 6.90 11.11 2.58
N GLN A 46 6.99 10.92 1.26
CA GLN A 46 6.36 9.78 0.59
C GLN A 46 7.04 8.48 1.06
N ILE A 47 6.25 7.57 1.62
CA ILE A 47 6.72 6.28 2.14
C ILE A 47 6.27 5.10 1.28
N ALA A 48 5.25 5.26 0.45
CA ALA A 48 4.82 4.23 -0.49
C ALA A 48 3.96 4.81 -1.61
N GLN A 49 3.72 3.98 -2.63
CA GLN A 49 2.69 4.16 -3.64
C GLN A 49 1.93 2.86 -3.83
N VAL A 50 0.62 2.97 -4.05
CA VAL A 50 -0.24 1.86 -4.48
C VAL A 50 -0.74 2.19 -5.87
N VAL A 51 -0.53 1.30 -6.84
CA VAL A 51 -1.00 1.46 -8.21
C VAL A 51 -1.93 0.31 -8.57
N PHE A 52 -3.09 0.63 -9.14
CA PHE A 52 -4.07 -0.33 -9.61
C PHE A 52 -3.88 -0.62 -11.09
N SER A 53 -4.04 -1.88 -11.43
CA SER A 53 -4.09 -2.41 -12.79
C SER A 53 -5.45 -3.05 -13.04
N LYS A 54 -5.66 -3.57 -14.25
CA LYS A 54 -6.91 -4.29 -14.60
C LYS A 54 -7.19 -5.49 -13.70
N HIS A 55 -6.14 -6.16 -13.19
CA HIS A 55 -6.25 -7.45 -12.50
C HIS A 55 -5.63 -7.47 -11.10
N GLY A 56 -5.26 -6.32 -10.55
CA GLY A 56 -4.68 -6.27 -9.21
C GLY A 56 -4.08 -4.94 -8.83
N ALA A 57 -3.53 -4.88 -7.62
CA ALA A 57 -2.84 -3.72 -7.07
C ALA A 57 -1.36 -4.04 -6.82
N LYS A 58 -0.48 -3.04 -7.00
CA LYS A 58 0.95 -3.12 -6.68
C LYS A 58 1.29 -2.05 -5.65
N LEU A 59 1.83 -2.47 -4.51
CA LEU A 59 2.47 -1.59 -3.53
C LEU A 59 3.96 -1.46 -3.89
N SER A 60 4.49 -0.24 -3.89
CA SER A 60 5.93 0.04 -3.92
C SER A 60 6.28 0.91 -2.73
N VAL A 61 7.15 0.42 -1.85
CA VAL A 61 7.57 1.14 -0.63
C VAL A 61 8.75 2.04 -0.99
N ALA A 62 8.68 3.32 -0.62
CA ALA A 62 9.80 4.24 -0.76
C ALA A 62 10.86 3.84 0.28
N SER A 63 11.98 3.31 -0.20
CA SER A 63 13.09 2.94 0.68
C SER A 63 14.01 4.14 0.87
N SER A 64 14.44 4.38 2.11
CA SER A 64 15.50 5.35 2.43
C SER A 64 16.86 4.94 1.87
N ARG A 65 17.00 3.69 1.40
CA ARG A 65 18.11 3.18 0.60
C ARG A 65 17.56 2.62 -0.71
N PRO A 66 17.90 3.16 -1.89
CA PRO A 66 17.33 2.68 -3.15
C PRO A 66 17.52 1.16 -3.30
N ALA A 67 16.42 0.41 -3.38
CA ALA A 67 16.43 -1.01 -3.77
C ALA A 67 16.37 -1.06 -5.30
N PHE A 68 17.35 -1.67 -5.97
CA PHE A 68 17.60 -1.37 -7.37
C PHE A 68 16.76 -2.20 -8.38
N PRO A 69 16.29 -1.57 -9.48
CA PRO A 69 16.28 -0.13 -9.66
C PRO A 69 14.99 0.50 -9.15
N GLY A 70 15.11 1.23 -8.05
CA GLY A 70 14.21 2.29 -7.61
C GLY A 70 14.38 3.59 -8.40
N ALA A 71 15.22 3.62 -9.45
CA ALA A 71 15.31 4.71 -10.42
C ALA A 71 15.91 4.22 -11.76
N ILE A 72 15.39 4.75 -12.87
CA ILE A 72 15.89 4.53 -14.24
C ILE A 72 16.71 5.76 -14.62
N ASN A 73 17.98 5.57 -15.01
CA ASN A 73 18.85 6.66 -15.41
C ASN A 73 18.85 6.82 -16.94
N LEU A 74 18.59 8.04 -17.40
CA LEU A 74 18.72 8.47 -18.78
C LEU A 74 20.01 9.29 -18.91
N VAL A 75 20.97 8.83 -19.70
CA VAL A 75 22.26 9.51 -19.87
C VAL A 75 22.25 10.31 -21.17
N CYS A 76 22.64 11.58 -21.10
CA CYS A 76 22.81 12.45 -22.26
C CYS A 76 24.29 12.45 -22.69
N TYR A 77 24.57 11.91 -23.86
CA TYR A 77 25.94 11.83 -24.42
C TYR A 77 26.27 13.00 -25.37
N GLY A 78 25.37 13.97 -25.53
CA GLY A 78 25.55 15.12 -26.41
C GLY A 78 24.23 15.66 -26.96
N LYS A 79 24.28 16.67 -27.84
CA LYS A 79 23.08 17.25 -28.46
C LYS A 79 22.25 16.15 -29.14
N ASN A 80 21.07 15.87 -28.57
CA ASN A 80 20.06 14.91 -29.02
C ASN A 80 20.42 13.42 -28.91
N ARG A 81 21.38 13.02 -28.06
CA ARG A 81 21.66 11.60 -27.80
C ARG A 81 21.38 11.26 -26.34
N PHE A 82 20.25 10.60 -26.11
CA PHE A 82 19.85 10.07 -24.81
C PHE A 82 19.73 8.55 -24.90
N GLU A 83 20.37 7.84 -23.99
CA GLU A 83 20.28 6.38 -23.93
C GLU A 83 19.99 5.92 -22.50
N PHE A 84 19.22 4.83 -22.40
CA PHE A 84 19.02 4.09 -21.17
C PHE A 84 20.04 2.95 -21.15
N GLU A 85 20.96 2.94 -20.18
CA GLU A 85 21.93 1.86 -20.06
C GLU A 85 21.23 0.53 -19.68
N PRO A 86 21.66 -0.63 -20.24
CA PRO A 86 21.07 -1.93 -19.92
C PRO A 86 21.42 -2.39 -18.50
N TYR A 87 20.43 -2.98 -17.82
CA TYR A 87 20.47 -3.36 -16.40
C TYR A 87 21.67 -4.24 -16.05
N LYS A 88 22.56 -3.75 -15.19
CA LYS A 88 23.58 -4.56 -14.53
C LYS A 88 23.12 -4.85 -13.10
N LEU A 89 22.82 -6.11 -12.80
CA LEU A 89 22.51 -6.56 -11.43
C LEU A 89 23.81 -6.59 -10.62
N GLU A 90 23.80 -5.93 -9.46
CA GLU A 90 24.89 -6.00 -8.48
C GLU A 90 24.93 -7.41 -7.85
N LYS A 91 26.12 -7.90 -7.47
CA LYS A 91 26.31 -9.28 -6.99
C LYS A 91 25.54 -9.58 -5.69
N ASP A 92 25.27 -8.59 -4.87
CA ASP A 92 24.61 -8.75 -3.57
C ASP A 92 23.07 -8.88 -3.70
N ASP A 93 22.49 -8.31 -4.76
CA ASP A 93 21.05 -8.41 -5.06
C ASP A 93 20.68 -9.81 -5.58
N GLN A 94 21.62 -10.48 -6.26
CA GLN A 94 21.46 -11.87 -6.69
C GLN A 94 21.29 -12.81 -5.49
N GLN A 95 22.05 -12.61 -4.41
CA GLN A 95 21.88 -13.38 -3.17
C GLN A 95 20.51 -13.16 -2.52
N TYR A 96 19.99 -11.93 -2.53
CA TYR A 96 18.68 -11.62 -1.94
C TYR A 96 17.53 -12.27 -2.73
N VAL A 97 17.57 -12.20 -4.06
CA VAL A 97 16.59 -12.85 -4.95
C VAL A 97 16.65 -14.37 -4.84
N ASP A 98 17.84 -14.95 -4.73
CA ASP A 98 18.03 -16.39 -4.58
C ASP A 98 17.57 -16.90 -3.21
N GLN A 99 17.65 -16.08 -2.15
CA GLN A 99 17.12 -16.38 -0.82
C GLN A 99 15.57 -16.35 -0.74
N LEU A 100 14.91 -15.62 -1.66
CA LEU A 100 13.45 -15.54 -1.73
C LEU A 100 12.83 -16.69 -2.55
N LYS A 101 13.56 -17.26 -3.51
CA LYS A 101 13.08 -18.30 -4.44
C LYS A 101 12.79 -19.70 -3.83
N GLY A 102 12.77 -19.84 -2.50
CA GLY A 102 12.51 -21.12 -1.83
C GLY A 102 11.81 -21.05 -0.48
N LYS A 103 11.35 -19.87 -0.05
CA LYS A 103 10.61 -19.72 1.22
C LYS A 103 9.11 -19.63 0.95
N ASN A 104 8.32 -20.43 1.67
CA ASN A 104 6.87 -20.21 1.84
C ASN A 104 6.68 -18.87 2.57
N THR A 105 6.75 -17.77 1.82
CA THR A 105 6.45 -16.44 2.33
C THR A 105 4.98 -16.47 2.75
N PRO A 106 4.63 -16.20 4.03
CA PRO A 106 3.24 -16.26 4.45
C PRO A 106 2.42 -15.30 3.61
N ALA A 107 1.36 -15.81 2.99
CA ALA A 107 0.50 -15.03 2.13
C ALA A 107 -0.52 -14.26 2.98
N TYR A 108 -0.85 -13.05 2.52
CA TYR A 108 -2.03 -12.36 3.03
C TYR A 108 -3.28 -12.93 2.36
N SER A 109 -4.36 -13.10 3.12
CA SER A 109 -5.68 -13.50 2.61
C SER A 109 -6.80 -12.70 3.26
N ILE A 110 -7.96 -12.66 2.61
CA ILE A 110 -9.15 -11.93 3.07
C ILE A 110 -10.29 -12.93 3.27
N TRP A 111 -11.07 -12.76 4.33
CA TRP A 111 -12.27 -13.55 4.58
C TRP A 111 -13.42 -12.67 5.08
N GLY A 112 -14.61 -12.80 4.49
CA GLY A 112 -15.79 -12.01 4.86
C GLY A 112 -16.37 -11.18 3.71
N ASP A 113 -17.23 -10.23 4.05
CA ASP A 113 -17.93 -9.37 3.09
C ASP A 113 -17.18 -8.04 2.91
N THR A 114 -16.50 -7.93 1.77
CA THR A 114 -15.73 -6.75 1.41
C THR A 114 -16.58 -5.55 1.00
N VAL A 115 -17.79 -5.77 0.50
CA VAL A 115 -18.71 -4.71 0.08
C VAL A 115 -19.37 -4.07 1.32
N ALA A 116 -19.70 -4.89 2.31
CA ALA A 116 -20.22 -4.42 3.60
C ALA A 116 -19.14 -3.86 4.55
N TYR A 117 -17.86 -3.87 4.14
CA TYR A 117 -16.72 -3.53 5.01
C TYR A 117 -16.73 -4.34 6.32
N ASN A 118 -17.02 -5.64 6.20
CA ASN A 118 -17.08 -6.59 7.31
C ASN A 118 -16.27 -7.84 6.97
N PHE A 119 -14.95 -7.75 7.14
CA PHE A 119 -14.03 -8.82 6.76
C PHE A 119 -12.74 -8.78 7.57
N ASP A 120 -12.04 -9.90 7.56
CA ASP A 120 -10.76 -10.10 8.23
C ASP A 120 -9.64 -10.22 7.21
N ILE A 121 -8.48 -9.64 7.55
CA ILE A 121 -7.23 -9.82 6.83
C ILE A 121 -6.36 -10.76 7.66
N TYR A 122 -5.89 -11.84 7.05
CA TYR A 122 -4.99 -12.81 7.66
C TYR A 122 -3.58 -12.66 7.08
N TYR A 123 -2.58 -12.97 7.91
CA TYR A 123 -1.20 -13.21 7.50
C TYR A 123 -0.85 -14.64 7.91
N GLY A 124 -0.90 -15.58 6.96
CA GLY A 124 -0.91 -17.00 7.27
C GLY A 124 -2.16 -17.37 8.07
N LYS A 125 -1.98 -17.88 9.31
CA LYS A 125 -3.09 -18.27 10.20
C LYS A 125 -3.53 -17.16 11.17
N ASP A 126 -2.74 -16.10 11.27
CA ASP A 126 -2.93 -15.05 12.27
C ASP A 126 -3.73 -13.91 11.68
N ILE A 127 -4.63 -13.33 12.47
CA ILE A 127 -5.40 -12.17 12.05
C ILE A 127 -4.47 -10.95 12.07
N ALA A 128 -4.28 -10.32 10.91
CA ALA A 128 -3.52 -9.09 10.76
C ALA A 128 -4.39 -7.85 11.02
N ALA A 129 -5.65 -7.86 10.58
CA ALA A 129 -6.61 -6.78 10.86
C ALA A 129 -8.06 -7.24 10.74
N ASN A 130 -8.95 -6.64 11.54
CA ASN A 130 -10.40 -6.75 11.37
C ASN A 130 -10.94 -5.44 10.80
N ILE A 131 -11.81 -5.53 9.80
CA ILE A 131 -12.48 -4.42 9.15
C ILE A 131 -13.96 -4.52 9.50
N VAL A 132 -14.50 -3.49 10.14
CA VAL A 132 -15.89 -3.46 10.58
C VAL A 132 -16.56 -2.14 10.18
N PRO A 133 -17.85 -2.15 9.82
CA PRO A 133 -18.57 -0.92 9.53
C PRO A 133 -18.70 -0.06 10.81
N CYS A 134 -18.66 1.26 10.66
CA CYS A 134 -19.03 2.17 11.73
C CYS A 134 -20.55 2.38 11.69
N LEU A 135 -21.25 1.95 12.76
CA LEU A 135 -22.70 2.13 12.88
C LEU A 135 -23.07 3.59 13.17
N ASP A 136 -22.19 4.30 13.86
CA ASP A 136 -22.31 5.71 14.26
C ASP A 136 -21.88 6.70 13.15
N ASP A 137 -21.04 6.25 12.23
CA ASP A 137 -20.48 7.05 11.13
C ASP A 137 -20.51 6.22 9.83
N PRO A 138 -21.67 6.13 9.15
CA PRO A 138 -21.86 5.25 8.00
C PRO A 138 -20.93 5.53 6.82
N ASP A 139 -20.35 6.73 6.74
CA ASP A 139 -19.39 7.14 5.72
C ASP A 139 -17.99 6.59 6.00
N ARG A 140 -17.78 5.91 7.13
CA ARG A 140 -16.50 5.34 7.52
C ARG A 140 -16.62 3.87 7.87
N TYR A 141 -15.47 3.22 7.88
CA TYR A 141 -15.28 1.90 8.46
C TYR A 141 -14.09 1.95 9.41
N GLN A 142 -14.11 1.06 10.40
CA GLN A 142 -13.07 0.95 11.42
C GLN A 142 -12.17 -0.22 11.12
N ILE A 143 -10.87 0.02 11.27
CA ILE A 143 -9.82 -0.97 11.14
C ILE A 143 -9.25 -1.21 12.53
N ARG A 144 -9.24 -2.47 12.95
CA ARG A 144 -8.55 -2.94 14.16
C ARG A 144 -7.36 -3.77 13.72
N MET A 145 -6.18 -3.15 13.68
CA MET A 145 -4.94 -3.78 13.24
C MET A 145 -4.24 -4.43 14.44
N HIS A 146 -3.96 -5.73 14.31
CA HIS A 146 -3.22 -6.51 15.30
C HIS A 146 -1.72 -6.30 15.16
N ASP A 147 -0.95 -6.77 16.14
CA ASP A 147 0.49 -6.47 16.22
C ASP A 147 1.31 -7.10 15.08
N GLN A 148 0.79 -8.15 14.44
CA GLN A 148 1.39 -8.78 13.25
C GLN A 148 1.02 -8.06 11.94
N GLY A 149 0.12 -7.09 11.98
CA GLY A 149 -0.36 -6.37 10.81
C GLY A 149 0.64 -5.35 10.30
N ASN A 150 0.99 -5.42 9.02
CA ASN A 150 1.74 -4.37 8.34
C ASN A 150 0.79 -3.28 7.82
N LEU A 151 0.89 -2.05 8.35
CA LEU A 151 0.02 -0.92 7.98
C LEU A 151 -0.06 -0.71 6.47
N LEU A 152 1.07 -0.74 5.75
CA LEU A 152 1.08 -0.47 4.31
C LEU A 152 0.39 -1.58 3.51
N VAL A 153 0.55 -2.84 3.93
CA VAL A 153 -0.13 -3.98 3.30
C VAL A 153 -1.62 -3.95 3.57
N VAL A 154 -2.02 -3.67 4.83
CA VAL A 154 -3.42 -3.49 5.22
C VAL A 154 -4.04 -2.35 4.41
N LEU A 155 -3.38 -1.19 4.32
CA LEU A 155 -3.85 -0.07 3.50
C LEU A 155 -3.97 -0.45 2.02
N MET A 156 -3.00 -1.16 1.45
CA MET A 156 -3.09 -1.63 0.06
C MET A 156 -4.32 -2.51 -0.15
N ILE A 157 -4.56 -3.47 0.74
CA ILE A 157 -5.73 -4.37 0.67
C ILE A 157 -7.02 -3.55 0.70
N LEU A 158 -7.14 -2.64 1.67
CA LEU A 158 -8.32 -1.77 1.81
C LEU A 158 -8.58 -0.94 0.54
N LEU A 159 -7.54 -0.25 0.05
CA LEU A 159 -7.63 0.60 -1.13
C LEU A 159 -7.94 -0.20 -2.40
N ALA A 160 -7.38 -1.41 -2.53
CA ALA A 160 -7.65 -2.31 -3.65
C ALA A 160 -9.10 -2.80 -3.61
N THR A 161 -9.56 -3.26 -2.45
CA THR A 161 -10.94 -3.70 -2.25
C THR A 161 -11.94 -2.62 -2.63
N GLU A 162 -11.75 -1.38 -2.18
CA GLU A 162 -12.61 -0.26 -2.58
C GLU A 162 -12.55 0.01 -4.08
N TYR A 163 -11.35 0.04 -4.67
CA TYR A 163 -11.18 0.30 -6.09
C TYR A 163 -11.87 -0.74 -6.99
N PHE A 164 -11.82 -2.01 -6.62
CA PHE A 164 -12.43 -3.10 -7.39
C PHE A 164 -13.93 -3.26 -7.11
N ASN A 165 -14.42 -2.89 -5.93
CA ASN A 165 -15.86 -2.89 -5.64
C ASN A 165 -16.61 -1.69 -6.25
N ALA A 166 -15.91 -0.59 -6.55
CA ALA A 166 -16.50 0.60 -7.15
C ALA A 166 -16.60 0.57 -8.69
N LYS A 167 -16.10 -0.49 -9.34
CA LYS A 167 -16.19 -0.71 -10.79
C LYS A 167 -17.30 -1.68 -11.15
#